data_AF-A0A127PW16-F1
#
_entry.id   AF-A0A127PW16-F1
#
_cell.length_a   1.000
_cell.length_b   1.000
_cell.length_c   1.000
_cell.angle_alpha   90.00
_cell.angle_beta   90.00
_cell.angle_gamma   90.00
#
_symmetry.space_group_name_H-M   'P 1'
#
loop_
_entity.id
_entity.type
_entity.pdbx_description
1 polymer ?
#
loop_
_entity_poly.entity_id
_entity_poly.type
_entity_poly.pdbx_seq_one_letter_code
_entity_poly.pdbx_strand_id
1 'polypeptide(L)'
;MKRALPSTMRNSVRHRGCLLLFILGTTLLAPFSQAQQLQTKFGCNMTRDEDGEKVIYGDTGEFKLDGERIVALHWESALYRPTHGFECSIDTGDDPQAEVAQDGSKENWRITLKDPVAARHQRGYDFYNHGMNCSIRLQRDGDKLHVIPSCPALCGSRGNFTELSVDLKTGECSYEQK
;
A
#
# COMPACT_ATOMS: atom_id res chain seq x y z
N MET A 1 -68.96 58.93 54.22
CA MET A 1 -69.59 58.46 52.97
C MET A 1 -68.59 57.53 52.28
N LYS A 2 -68.58 56.22 52.52
CA LYS A 2 -69.27 55.11 51.80
C LYS A 2 -69.05 55.06 50.28
N ARG A 3 -68.61 53.86 49.85
CA ARG A 3 -68.56 53.21 48.51
C ARG A 3 -67.27 53.43 47.73
N ALA A 4 -66.75 52.52 46.92
CA ALA A 4 -66.88 51.06 46.72
C ALA A 4 -65.86 50.72 45.60
N LEU A 5 -65.27 49.51 45.62
CA LEU A 5 -64.50 48.93 44.48
C LEU A 5 -65.41 48.59 43.29
N PRO A 6 -64.87 48.50 42.05
CA PRO A 6 -64.51 47.19 41.45
C PRO A 6 -63.17 47.20 40.65
N SER A 7 -62.37 46.13 40.66
CA SER A 7 -62.27 45.05 39.62
C SER A 7 -62.29 45.57 38.17
N THR A 8 -61.33 45.28 37.26
CA THR A 8 -60.95 43.94 36.78
C THR A 8 -59.72 44.02 35.81
N MET A 9 -58.81 43.05 35.95
CA MET A 9 -57.90 42.38 34.98
C MET A 9 -57.37 43.07 33.69
N ARG A 10 -56.05 42.94 33.43
CA ARG A 10 -55.51 41.95 32.45
C ARG A 10 -53.97 41.85 32.43
N ASN A 11 -53.53 40.60 32.33
CA ASN A 11 -52.23 40.01 32.06
C ASN A 11 -51.18 40.87 31.32
N SER A 12 -49.92 40.73 31.76
CA SER A 12 -48.84 40.38 30.82
C SER A 12 -47.70 39.65 31.52
N VAL A 13 -47.27 38.59 30.85
CA VAL A 13 -46.26 37.59 31.16
C VAL A 13 -44.86 38.19 31.27
N ARG A 14 -44.02 37.65 32.17
CA ARG A 14 -42.59 37.38 31.88
C ARG A 14 -41.94 36.50 32.96
N HIS A 15 -41.84 35.21 32.64
CA HIS A 15 -40.90 34.29 33.29
C HIS A 15 -39.46 34.62 32.86
N ARG A 16 -38.60 34.85 33.83
CA ARG A 16 -37.13 34.74 33.77
C ARG A 16 -36.79 33.81 34.94
N GLY A 17 -36.08 32.71 34.84
CA GLY A 17 -35.12 32.25 33.85
C GLY A 17 -34.00 31.62 34.67
N CYS A 18 -33.82 30.30 34.58
CA CYS A 18 -32.57 29.62 34.93
C CYS A 18 -32.70 28.14 34.54
N LEU A 19 -32.34 27.79 33.30
CA LEU A 19 -32.07 26.41 32.92
C LEU A 19 -30.55 26.25 32.85
N LEU A 20 -30.00 25.53 33.81
CA LEU A 20 -28.62 25.03 33.81
C LEU A 20 -28.53 23.92 32.74
N LEU A 21 -27.87 24.23 31.62
CA LEU A 21 -27.51 23.26 30.60
C LEU A 21 -26.27 22.48 31.05
N PHE A 22 -26.48 21.23 31.48
CA PHE A 22 -25.44 20.22 31.55
C PHE A 22 -24.96 19.90 30.12
N ILE A 23 -23.75 20.36 29.78
CA ILE A 23 -23.09 19.98 28.53
C ILE A 23 -22.56 18.54 28.73
N LEU A 24 -23.23 17.57 28.12
CA LEU A 24 -22.71 16.21 27.93
C LEU A 24 -21.45 16.29 27.07
N GLY A 25 -20.29 15.96 27.64
CA GLY A 25 -19.07 15.72 26.90
C GLY A 25 -19.16 14.41 26.12
N THR A 26 -19.51 14.49 24.84
CA THR A 26 -19.32 13.40 23.88
C THR A 26 -17.84 13.27 23.56
N THR A 27 -17.14 12.42 24.32
CA THR A 27 -15.83 11.90 23.93
C THR A 27 -16.00 11.09 22.65
N LEU A 28 -15.73 11.72 21.51
CA LEU A 28 -15.50 11.05 20.24
C LEU A 28 -14.28 10.14 20.40
N LEU A 29 -14.52 8.86 20.65
CA LEU A 29 -13.53 7.81 20.40
C LEU A 29 -13.31 7.77 18.89
N ALA A 30 -12.35 8.56 18.40
CA ALA A 30 -11.84 8.38 17.05
C ALA A 30 -11.32 6.93 16.94
N PRO A 31 -11.71 6.16 15.91
CA PRO A 31 -11.09 4.87 15.68
C PRO A 31 -9.60 5.11 15.50
N PHE A 32 -8.78 4.46 16.32
CA PHE A 32 -7.36 4.32 16.06
C PHE A 32 -7.24 3.56 14.74
N SER A 33 -7.17 4.28 13.63
CA SER A 33 -6.71 3.74 12.36
C SER A 33 -5.25 3.38 12.58
N GLN A 34 -4.98 2.11 12.93
CA GLN A 34 -3.62 1.62 12.85
C GLN A 34 -3.24 1.69 11.38
N ALA A 35 -2.34 2.62 11.06
CA ALA A 35 -1.77 2.68 9.72
C ALA A 35 -1.17 1.30 9.41
N GLN A 36 -1.54 0.73 8.27
CA GLN A 36 -1.01 -0.56 7.84
C GLN A 36 0.52 -0.45 7.75
N GLN A 37 1.23 -1.40 8.34
CA GLN A 37 2.69 -1.39 8.36
C GLN A 37 3.25 -2.66 7.73
N LEU A 38 4.16 -2.46 6.78
CA LEU A 38 4.95 -3.54 6.21
C LEU A 38 6.42 -3.28 6.52
N GLN A 39 7.11 -4.27 7.07
CA GLN A 39 8.56 -4.27 7.13
C GLN A 39 9.04 -5.70 6.86
N THR A 40 9.72 -5.89 5.73
CA THR A 40 10.19 -7.20 5.30
C THR A 40 11.43 -7.10 4.44
N LYS A 41 12.22 -8.17 4.45
CA LYS A 41 13.30 -8.45 3.51
C LYS A 41 13.22 -9.91 3.09
N PHE A 42 13.40 -10.20 1.81
CA PHE A 42 13.41 -11.57 1.31
C PHE A 42 14.29 -11.73 0.08
N GLY A 43 14.67 -12.97 -0.19
CA GLY A 43 15.36 -13.37 -1.41
C GLY A 43 14.83 -14.72 -1.85
N CYS A 44 14.35 -14.77 -3.08
CA CYS A 44 13.75 -15.93 -3.70
C CYS A 44 14.53 -16.28 -4.96
N ASN A 45 14.60 -17.56 -5.28
CA ASN A 45 15.10 -18.01 -6.57
C ASN A 45 14.31 -19.21 -7.08
N MET A 46 14.42 -19.44 -8.37
CA MET A 46 13.91 -20.63 -9.03
C MET A 46 14.82 -20.98 -10.19
N THR A 47 15.08 -22.26 -10.36
CA THR A 47 15.83 -22.80 -11.49
C THR A 47 14.88 -23.44 -12.49
N ARG A 48 15.13 -23.26 -13.78
CA ARG A 48 14.43 -23.93 -14.89
C ARG A 48 15.41 -24.40 -15.95
N ASP A 49 14.97 -25.35 -16.76
CA ASP A 49 15.59 -25.65 -18.05
C ASP A 49 14.75 -24.99 -19.15
N GLU A 50 15.37 -24.08 -19.92
CA GLU A 50 14.75 -23.38 -21.05
C GLU A 50 15.65 -23.54 -22.27
N ASP A 51 15.09 -24.09 -23.36
CA ASP A 51 15.82 -24.35 -24.62
C ASP A 51 17.12 -25.16 -24.44
N GLY A 52 17.15 -26.05 -23.44
CA GLY A 52 18.31 -26.88 -23.12
C GLY A 52 19.38 -26.18 -22.27
N GLU A 53 19.12 -24.94 -21.82
CA GLU A 53 19.97 -24.21 -20.89
C GLU A 53 19.36 -24.13 -19.50
N LYS A 54 20.21 -24.25 -18.47
CA LYS A 54 19.83 -23.98 -17.10
C LYS A 54 19.71 -22.46 -16.88
N VAL A 55 18.52 -22.00 -16.53
CA VAL A 55 18.20 -20.62 -16.22
C VAL A 55 17.88 -20.47 -14.74
N ILE A 56 18.46 -19.47 -14.09
CA ILE A 56 18.14 -19.13 -12.70
C ILE A 56 17.47 -17.77 -12.69
N TYR A 57 16.28 -17.72 -12.11
CA TYR A 57 15.55 -16.50 -11.80
C TYR A 57 15.78 -16.16 -10.34
N GLY A 58 16.12 -14.92 -10.04
CA GLY A 58 16.28 -14.40 -8.68
C GLY A 58 15.42 -13.17 -8.46
N ASP A 59 14.82 -13.07 -7.27
CA ASP A 59 14.00 -11.94 -6.88
C ASP A 59 14.32 -11.57 -5.43
N THR A 60 14.71 -10.32 -5.16
CA THR A 60 14.97 -9.85 -3.79
C THR A 60 14.17 -8.57 -3.52
N GLY A 61 13.69 -8.44 -2.29
CA GLY A 61 12.87 -7.30 -1.90
C GLY A 61 13.19 -6.83 -0.50
N GLU A 62 13.29 -5.51 -0.33
CA GLU A 62 13.21 -4.79 0.94
C GLU A 62 12.04 -3.81 0.85
N PHE A 63 11.00 -4.07 1.66
CA PHE A 63 9.83 -3.21 1.72
C PHE A 63 9.62 -2.72 3.15
N LYS A 64 9.63 -1.40 3.33
CA LYS A 64 9.27 -0.75 4.58
C LYS A 64 8.26 0.37 4.31
N LEU A 65 7.00 0.13 4.66
CA LEU A 65 5.85 0.99 4.43
C LEU A 65 5.16 1.31 5.77
N ASP A 66 4.73 2.55 5.92
CA ASP A 66 3.97 3.06 7.06
C ASP A 66 2.76 3.85 6.53
N GLY A 67 1.64 3.14 6.35
CA GLY A 67 0.55 3.59 5.51
C GLY A 67 1.03 3.80 4.06
N GLU A 68 0.75 4.98 3.51
CA GLU A 68 1.18 5.40 2.16
C GLU A 68 2.64 5.86 2.12
N ARG A 69 3.30 5.99 3.28
CA ARG A 69 4.68 6.46 3.34
C ARG A 69 5.64 5.31 3.07
N ILE A 70 6.43 5.46 2.00
CA ILE A 70 7.56 4.58 1.70
C ILE A 70 8.75 5.02 2.56
N VAL A 71 9.16 4.17 3.50
CA VAL A 71 10.34 4.38 4.35
C VAL A 71 11.59 3.78 3.72
N ALA A 72 11.45 2.60 3.13
CA ALA A 72 12.46 1.95 2.31
C ALA A 72 11.76 1.11 1.23
N LEU A 73 12.31 1.17 0.03
CA LEU A 73 11.90 0.35 -1.09
C LEU A 73 13.16 -0.05 -1.84
N HIS A 74 13.37 -1.34 -2.00
CA HIS A 74 14.30 -1.89 -2.96
C HIS A 74 13.72 -3.21 -3.48
N TRP A 75 13.61 -3.34 -4.78
CA TRP A 75 13.14 -4.54 -5.46
C TRP A 75 14.09 -4.82 -6.61
N GLU A 76 14.71 -5.99 -6.58
CA GLU A 76 15.60 -6.45 -7.63
C GLU A 76 15.06 -7.75 -8.20
N SER A 77 15.10 -7.86 -9.52
CA SER A 77 14.84 -9.12 -10.20
C SER A 77 15.95 -9.39 -11.19
N ALA A 78 16.37 -10.64 -11.27
CA ALA A 78 17.53 -11.06 -12.03
C ALA A 78 17.28 -12.37 -12.77
N LEU A 79 17.90 -12.48 -13.94
CA LEU A 79 17.96 -13.67 -14.76
C LEU A 79 19.42 -13.99 -15.01
N TYR A 80 19.80 -15.22 -14.69
CA TYR A 80 21.14 -15.74 -14.90
C TYR A 80 21.09 -16.93 -15.85
N ARG A 81 21.85 -16.85 -16.94
CA ARG A 81 22.16 -17.94 -17.86
C ARG A 81 23.68 -18.16 -17.89
N PRO A 82 24.16 -19.31 -18.41
CA PRO A 82 25.59 -19.58 -18.49
C PRO A 82 26.36 -18.54 -19.33
N THR A 83 25.73 -17.95 -20.34
CA THR A 83 26.37 -17.08 -21.33
C THR A 83 26.05 -15.59 -21.16
N HIS A 84 25.00 -15.25 -20.41
CA HIS A 84 24.54 -13.88 -20.22
C HIS A 84 23.62 -13.78 -19.00
N GLY A 85 23.32 -12.57 -18.57
CA GLY A 85 22.34 -12.31 -17.54
C GLY A 85 21.69 -10.95 -17.74
N PHE A 86 20.60 -10.73 -17.03
CA PHE A 86 19.91 -9.46 -16.99
C PHE A 86 19.48 -9.19 -15.56
N GLU A 87 19.74 -7.98 -15.08
CA GLU A 87 19.36 -7.51 -13.76
C GLU A 87 18.61 -6.19 -13.91
N CYS A 88 17.69 -5.95 -13.00
CA CYS A 88 16.91 -4.75 -12.94
C CYS A 88 16.45 -4.49 -11.51
N SER A 89 16.46 -3.23 -11.14
CA SER A 89 16.16 -2.81 -9.78
C SER A 89 15.29 -1.57 -9.79
N ILE A 90 14.36 -1.51 -8.84
CA ILE A 90 13.66 -0.29 -8.43
C ILE A 90 14.02 -0.02 -6.98
N ASP A 91 14.31 1.24 -6.64
CA ASP A 91 14.45 1.69 -5.27
C ASP A 91 13.84 3.08 -5.05
N THR A 92 14.06 3.65 -3.86
CA THR A 92 13.53 4.98 -3.50
C THR A 92 14.02 6.12 -4.39
N GLY A 93 15.14 5.95 -5.10
CA GLY A 93 15.66 6.92 -6.05
C GLY A 93 14.88 6.99 -7.37
N ASP A 94 13.97 6.05 -7.61
CA ASP A 94 13.11 6.01 -8.80
C ASP A 94 11.74 6.69 -8.59
N ASP A 95 11.63 7.51 -7.54
CA ASP A 95 10.41 8.23 -7.14
C ASP A 95 9.16 7.33 -7.02
N PRO A 96 9.19 6.27 -6.19
CA PRO A 96 8.03 5.42 -5.98
C PRO A 96 6.94 6.14 -5.17
N GLN A 97 5.69 5.77 -5.42
CA GLN A 97 4.50 6.25 -4.71
C GLN A 97 3.71 5.04 -4.23
N ALA A 98 3.17 5.11 -3.01
CA ALA A 98 2.33 4.04 -2.47
C ALA A 98 0.91 4.54 -2.20
N GLU A 99 -0.06 3.72 -2.58
CA GLU A 99 -1.47 3.88 -2.23
C GLU A 99 -1.86 2.71 -1.32
N VAL A 100 -2.62 3.00 -0.26
CA VAL A 100 -3.13 1.97 0.65
C VAL A 100 -4.57 1.63 0.28
N ALA A 101 -4.86 0.34 0.17
CA ALA A 101 -6.22 -0.17 0.02
C ALA A 101 -6.53 -1.16 1.14
N GLN A 102 -7.76 -1.12 1.65
CA GLN A 102 -8.29 -2.19 2.50
C GLN A 102 -9.10 -3.14 1.63
N ASP A 103 -8.76 -4.43 1.67
CA ASP A 103 -9.54 -5.50 1.06
C ASP A 103 -9.90 -6.52 2.13
N GLY A 104 -11.06 -6.33 2.76
CA GLY A 104 -11.48 -7.11 3.92
C GLY A 104 -10.49 -7.02 5.07
N SER A 105 -9.91 -8.16 5.47
CA SER A 105 -8.91 -8.27 6.54
C SER A 105 -7.46 -8.18 6.05
N LYS A 106 -7.23 -7.98 4.75
CA LYS A 106 -5.90 -7.98 4.16
C LYS A 106 -5.35 -6.56 4.04
N GLU A 107 -4.07 -6.41 4.38
CA GLU A 107 -3.34 -5.17 4.14
C GLU A 107 -2.87 -5.14 2.69
N ASN A 108 -3.11 -4.02 1.99
CA ASN A 108 -2.75 -3.92 0.59
C ASN A 108 -2.12 -2.57 0.29
N TRP A 109 -0.98 -2.63 -0.38
CA TRP A 109 -0.30 -1.49 -0.95
C TRP A 109 -0.22 -1.65 -2.45
N ARG A 110 -0.40 -0.55 -3.17
CA ARG A 110 -0.04 -0.45 -4.58
C ARG A 110 1.11 0.52 -4.70
N ILE A 111 2.23 0.05 -5.22
CA ILE A 111 3.41 0.85 -5.50
C ILE A 111 3.46 1.14 -7.00
N THR A 112 3.58 2.41 -7.37
CA THR A 112 3.80 2.90 -8.73
C THR A 112 5.06 3.77 -8.76
N LEU A 113 5.58 4.06 -9.95
CA LEU A 113 6.62 5.07 -10.13
C LEU A 113 5.99 6.35 -10.63
N LYS A 114 6.45 7.50 -10.13
CA LYS A 114 5.99 8.82 -10.58
C LYS A 114 6.28 9.05 -12.06
N ASP A 115 7.47 8.67 -12.51
CA ASP A 115 7.88 8.66 -13.91
C ASP A 115 8.59 7.33 -14.24
N PRO A 116 7.83 6.30 -14.66
CA PRO A 116 8.41 5.01 -14.99
C PRO A 116 9.42 5.09 -16.15
N VAL A 117 9.28 6.04 -17.09
CA VAL A 117 10.19 6.15 -18.24
C VAL A 117 11.54 6.69 -17.77
N ALA A 118 11.53 7.76 -16.98
CA ALA A 118 12.75 8.35 -16.43
C ALA A 118 13.53 7.35 -15.56
N ALA A 119 12.84 6.62 -14.68
CA ALA A 119 13.45 5.59 -13.84
C ALA A 119 14.17 4.51 -14.67
N ARG A 120 13.51 3.96 -15.71
CA ARG A 120 14.12 2.97 -16.60
C ARG A 120 15.34 3.50 -17.34
N HIS A 121 15.25 4.74 -17.82
CA HIS A 121 16.35 5.40 -18.51
C HIS A 121 17.56 5.58 -17.59
N GLN A 122 17.34 6.07 -16.37
CA GLN A 122 18.38 6.24 -15.35
C GLN A 122 19.11 4.93 -15.05
N ARG A 123 18.39 3.82 -15.01
CA ARG A 123 18.91 2.50 -14.69
C ARG A 123 19.46 1.74 -15.88
N GLY A 124 19.36 2.31 -17.10
CA GLY A 124 19.93 1.72 -18.31
C GLY A 124 19.17 0.49 -18.84
N TYR A 125 17.90 0.31 -18.48
CA TYR A 125 17.07 -0.81 -18.98
C TYR A 125 15.91 -0.40 -19.91
N ASP A 126 16.10 0.68 -20.68
CA ASP A 126 15.17 1.18 -21.71
C ASP A 126 15.12 0.30 -22.98
N PHE A 127 15.26 -1.02 -22.82
CA PHE A 127 15.26 -1.98 -23.93
C PHE A 127 13.85 -2.27 -24.45
N TYR A 128 12.82 -1.91 -23.68
CA TYR A 128 11.43 -2.19 -23.98
C TYR A 128 10.67 -0.87 -24.17
N ASN A 129 10.42 -0.53 -25.43
CA ASN A 129 9.71 0.66 -25.89
C ASN A 129 8.19 0.59 -25.62
N HIS A 130 7.81 0.18 -24.40
CA HIS A 130 6.43 0.11 -23.96
C HIS A 130 6.27 1.12 -22.82
N GLY A 131 5.56 2.21 -23.09
CA GLY A 131 5.14 3.23 -22.11
C GLY A 131 4.18 2.67 -21.05
N MET A 132 4.58 1.62 -20.34
CA MET A 132 3.73 0.92 -19.39
C MET A 132 3.85 1.59 -18.01
N ASN A 133 2.71 2.09 -17.54
CA ASN A 133 2.48 2.50 -16.16
C ASN A 133 2.29 1.24 -15.30
N CYS A 134 3.39 0.58 -14.99
CA CYS A 134 3.38 -0.64 -14.20
C CYS A 134 3.32 -0.34 -12.69
N SER A 135 2.75 -1.27 -11.92
CA SER A 135 2.61 -1.18 -10.47
C SER A 135 2.90 -2.52 -9.81
N ILE A 136 3.45 -2.51 -8.59
CA ILE A 136 3.56 -3.70 -7.74
C ILE A 136 2.46 -3.61 -6.70
N ARG A 137 1.58 -4.60 -6.62
CA ARG A 137 0.69 -4.74 -5.47
C ARG A 137 1.36 -5.64 -4.44
N LEU A 138 1.46 -5.14 -3.22
CA LEU A 138 1.89 -5.90 -2.06
C LEU A 138 0.64 -6.20 -1.24
N GLN A 139 0.31 -7.46 -1.06
CA GLN A 139 -0.79 -7.89 -0.22
C GLN A 139 -0.25 -8.74 0.92
N ARG A 140 -0.58 -8.38 2.16
CA ARG A 140 -0.22 -9.15 3.34
C ARG A 140 -1.43 -9.87 3.88
N ASP A 141 -1.31 -11.19 3.98
CA ASP A 141 -2.29 -12.10 4.57
C ASP A 141 -1.62 -12.86 5.73
N GLY A 142 -1.70 -12.27 6.93
CA GLY A 142 -0.98 -12.77 8.11
C GLY A 142 0.54 -12.76 7.93
N ASP A 143 1.12 -13.95 7.86
CA ASP A 143 2.56 -14.16 7.66
C ASP A 143 2.95 -14.31 6.20
N LYS A 144 2.01 -14.25 5.26
CA LYS A 144 2.30 -14.37 3.83
C LYS A 144 2.28 -13.00 3.16
N LEU A 145 3.33 -12.70 2.41
CA LEU A 145 3.40 -11.56 1.51
C LEU A 145 3.20 -12.03 0.08
N HIS A 146 2.27 -11.40 -0.62
CA HIS A 146 2.04 -11.58 -2.04
C HIS A 146 2.55 -10.35 -2.79
N VAL A 147 3.47 -10.56 -3.73
CA VAL A 147 4.06 -9.55 -4.61
C VAL A 147 3.49 -9.78 -6.00
N ILE A 148 2.60 -8.88 -6.43
CA ILE A 148 1.77 -9.04 -7.63
C ILE A 148 2.07 -7.88 -8.59
N PRO A 149 2.99 -8.07 -9.55
CA PRO A 149 3.28 -7.05 -10.55
C PRO A 149 2.15 -6.96 -11.59
N SER A 150 1.79 -5.75 -12.00
CA SER A 150 0.77 -5.55 -13.05
C SER A 150 1.30 -5.82 -14.47
N CYS A 151 2.62 -5.86 -14.62
CA CYS A 151 3.29 -6.12 -15.88
C CYS A 151 4.66 -6.78 -15.61
N PRO A 152 5.23 -7.53 -16.58
CA PRO A 152 6.61 -8.05 -16.47
C PRO A 152 7.68 -6.94 -16.35
N ALA A 153 7.37 -5.73 -16.86
CA ALA A 153 8.31 -4.64 -17.11
C ALA A 153 8.46 -3.59 -15.98
N LEU A 154 8.10 -3.87 -14.73
CA LEU A 154 8.65 -3.04 -13.63
C LEU A 154 10.17 -3.18 -13.58
N CYS A 155 10.64 -4.38 -13.90
CA CYS A 155 12.02 -4.78 -13.81
C CYS A 155 12.44 -5.51 -15.11
N GLY A 156 11.58 -6.29 -15.78
CA GLY A 156 11.86 -6.77 -17.14
C GLY A 156 12.87 -7.93 -17.23
N SER A 157 13.48 -8.36 -16.12
CA SER A 157 14.32 -9.58 -16.05
C SER A 157 13.54 -10.88 -16.16
N ARG A 158 12.22 -10.85 -15.93
CA ARG A 158 11.41 -12.05 -15.86
C ARG A 158 10.17 -11.94 -16.72
N GLY A 159 10.04 -12.87 -17.66
CA GLY A 159 8.95 -12.89 -18.62
C GLY A 159 7.56 -13.13 -18.02
N ASN A 160 7.41 -13.95 -16.97
CA ASN A 160 6.08 -14.49 -16.62
C ASN A 160 6.00 -15.02 -15.18
N PHE A 161 5.72 -14.17 -14.20
CA PHE A 161 4.98 -14.60 -13.02
C PHE A 161 3.83 -13.63 -12.75
N THR A 162 2.70 -14.16 -12.31
CA THR A 162 1.53 -13.37 -11.92
C THR A 162 1.60 -13.00 -10.45
N GLU A 163 2.23 -13.85 -9.64
CA GLU A 163 2.43 -13.64 -8.21
C GLU A 163 3.71 -14.30 -7.69
N LEU A 164 4.44 -13.58 -6.83
CA LEU A 164 5.42 -14.17 -5.91
C LEU A 164 4.83 -14.14 -4.50
N SER A 165 4.66 -15.32 -3.92
CA SER A 165 4.24 -15.52 -2.54
C SER A 165 5.46 -15.82 -1.68
N VAL A 166 5.62 -15.11 -0.56
CA VAL A 166 6.71 -15.29 0.42
C VAL A 166 6.13 -15.52 1.80
N ASP A 167 6.49 -16.62 2.45
CA ASP A 167 6.23 -16.81 3.87
C ASP A 167 7.26 -16.02 4.68
N LEU A 168 6.80 -15.00 5.42
CA LEU A 168 7.65 -14.07 6.16
C LEU A 168 8.29 -14.69 7.42
N LYS A 169 7.82 -15.87 7.86
CA LYS A 169 8.41 -16.61 8.99
C LYS A 169 9.45 -17.62 8.54
N THR A 170 9.16 -18.36 7.47
CA THR A 170 10.04 -19.44 7.00
C THR A 170 11.01 -18.98 5.90
N GLY A 171 10.66 -17.90 5.19
CA GLY A 171 11.37 -17.45 4.00
C GLY A 171 11.07 -18.28 2.74
N GLU A 172 10.12 -19.21 2.81
CA GLU A 172 9.73 -20.03 1.66
C GLU A 172 9.07 -19.18 0.58
N CYS A 173 9.46 -19.40 -0.68
CA CYS A 173 8.95 -18.68 -1.83
C CYS A 173 8.19 -19.61 -2.78
N SER A 174 7.09 -19.14 -3.32
CA SER A 174 6.36 -19.82 -4.38
C SER A 174 5.96 -18.84 -5.47
N TYR A 175 6.09 -19.26 -6.73
CA TYR A 175 5.77 -18.43 -7.88
C TYR A 175 4.55 -18.98 -8.61
N GLU A 176 3.54 -18.14 -8.81
CA GLU A 176 2.46 -18.41 -9.75
C GLU A 176 2.87 -17.95 -11.14
N GLN A 177 2.75 -18.85 -12.11
CA GLN A 177 3.19 -18.60 -13.48
C GLN A 177 2.02 -18.16 -14.35
N LYS A 178 2.33 -17.41 -15.40
CA LYS A 178 1.36 -16.98 -16.39
C LYS A 178 1.19 -18.00 -17.51
#